data_AF-A0A925TWV1-F1
#
_entry.id   AF-A0A925TWV1-F1
#
_cell.length_a   1.000
_cell.length_b   1.000
_cell.length_c   1.000
_cell.angle_alpha   90.00
_cell.angle_beta   90.00
_cell.angle_gamma   90.00
#
_symmetry.space_group_name_H-M   'P 1'
#
loop_
_entity.id
_entity.type
_entity.pdbx_description
1 polymer ?
#
loop_
_entity_poly.entity_id
_entity_poly.type
_entity_poly.pdbx_seq_one_letter_code
_entity_poly.pdbx_strand_id
1 'polypeptide(L)'
;MSLIQYENNLRNGVLIECDKSGVLTKEENYKNDKLHGTVKIFASSKNVRIVKSFYQYNNGDLDGLQMEYNEMGKVISESNYKNGKKNGLSKWYYNNGQLATEQNYLNDLIEGIYKTYNQQGILVAKGQYIK
;
A
#
# COMPACT_ATOMS: atom_id res chain seq x y z
N MET A 1 11.54 -5.97 20.54
CA MET A 1 12.09 -4.73 21.11
C MET A 1 11.63 -3.59 20.20
N SER A 2 10.83 -2.66 20.70
CA SER A 2 10.33 -1.53 19.91
C SER A 2 11.05 -0.26 20.32
N LEU A 3 11.66 0.45 19.38
CA LEU A 3 12.18 1.80 19.59
C LEU A 3 11.12 2.77 19.09
N ILE A 4 10.74 3.76 19.90
CA ILE A 4 9.93 4.89 19.45
C ILE A 4 10.39 6.13 20.22
N GLN A 5 10.45 7.27 19.54
CA GLN A 5 10.74 8.55 20.17
C GLN A 5 9.41 9.19 20.63
N TYR A 6 9.47 9.88 21.76
CA TYR A 6 8.34 10.62 22.32
C TYR A 6 8.69 12.10 22.37
N GLU A 7 7.76 12.95 21.96
CA GLU A 7 7.84 14.40 22.14
C GLU A 7 6.56 14.84 22.86
N ASN A 8 6.69 15.50 24.02
CA ASN A 8 5.56 15.91 24.87
C ASN A 8 4.61 14.75 25.25
N ASN A 9 5.16 13.57 25.56
CA ASN A 9 4.43 12.32 25.83
C ASN A 9 3.62 11.75 24.65
N LEU A 10 3.72 12.34 23.46
CA LEU A 10 3.12 11.82 22.24
C LEU A 10 4.17 11.08 21.42
N ARG A 11 3.76 10.01 20.75
CA ARG A 11 4.63 9.29 19.81
C ARG A 11 4.98 10.19 18.64
N ASN A 12 6.28 10.34 18.38
CA ASN A 12 6.82 11.07 17.24
C ASN A 12 8.02 10.29 16.70
N GLY A 13 7.98 9.85 15.44
CA GLY A 13 9.01 9.01 14.84
C GLY A 13 8.53 7.59 14.50
N VAL A 14 9.48 6.66 14.34
CA VAL A 14 9.21 5.31 13.83
C VAL A 14 9.01 4.33 14.98
N LEU A 15 7.91 3.58 14.96
CA LEU A 15 7.69 2.39 15.77
C LEU A 15 8.12 1.16 14.97
N ILE A 16 8.93 0.31 15.59
CA ILE A 16 9.43 -0.94 15.02
C ILE A 16 8.85 -2.11 15.81
N GLU A 17 8.15 -3.03 15.13
CA GLU A 17 7.61 -4.26 15.71
C GLU A 17 8.37 -5.48 15.20
N CYS A 18 8.81 -6.34 16.10
CA CYS A 18 9.44 -7.61 15.75
C CYS A 18 8.65 -8.78 16.35
N ASP A 19 8.73 -9.95 15.72
CA ASP A 19 8.21 -11.18 16.30
C ASP A 19 9.04 -11.69 17.50
N LYS A 20 8.64 -12.83 18.07
CA LYS A 20 9.31 -13.45 19.23
C LYS A 20 10.77 -13.83 18.97
N SER A 21 11.15 -14.03 17.71
CA SER A 21 12.53 -14.34 17.29
C SER A 21 13.37 -13.09 16.99
N GLY A 22 12.77 -11.91 17.07
CA GLY A 22 13.44 -10.63 16.80
C GLY A 22 13.38 -10.18 15.34
N VAL A 23 12.68 -10.92 14.47
CA VAL A 23 12.53 -10.56 13.06
C VAL A 23 11.52 -9.42 12.92
N LEU A 24 11.89 -8.37 12.18
CA LEU A 24 11.02 -7.23 11.93
C LEU A 24 9.75 -7.64 11.17
N THR A 25 8.59 -7.30 11.72
CA THR A 25 7.28 -7.55 11.14
C THR A 25 6.56 -6.26 10.72
N LYS A 26 6.89 -5.11 11.33
CA LYS A 26 6.21 -3.83 11.05
C LYS A 26 7.09 -2.60 11.30
N GLU A 27 6.96 -1.59 10.44
CA GLU A 27 7.47 -0.23 10.66
C GLU A 27 6.30 0.76 10.52
N GLU A 28 6.06 1.61 11.53
CA GLU A 28 4.99 2.62 11.51
C GLU A 28 5.56 4.00 11.84
N ASN A 29 5.24 5.01 11.03
CA ASN A 29 5.65 6.38 11.32
C ASN A 29 4.53 7.13 12.03
N TYR A 30 4.86 7.83 13.12
CA TYR A 30 3.95 8.62 13.93
C TYR A 30 4.39 10.08 13.98
N LYS A 31 3.39 10.98 14.07
CA LYS A 31 3.56 12.39 14.43
C LYS A 31 2.40 12.77 15.34
N ASN A 32 2.69 13.26 16.54
CA ASN A 32 1.68 13.63 17.54
C ASN A 32 0.65 12.50 17.78
N ASP A 33 1.12 11.29 18.02
CA ASP A 33 0.33 10.06 18.23
C ASP A 33 -0.52 9.56 17.05
N LYS A 34 -0.48 10.25 15.91
CA LYS A 34 -1.19 9.86 14.69
C LYS A 34 -0.23 9.26 13.69
N LEU A 35 -0.69 8.27 12.91
CA LEU A 35 0.09 7.76 11.78
C LEU A 35 0.36 8.89 10.79
N HIS A 36 1.62 9.08 10.43
CA HIS A 36 2.06 10.15 9.54
C HIS A 36 3.34 9.71 8.83
N GLY A 37 3.33 9.67 7.51
CA GLY A 37 4.38 9.05 6.71
C GLY A 37 4.01 7.61 6.36
N THR A 38 4.95 6.68 6.48
CA THR A 38 4.75 5.33 5.94
C THR A 38 4.42 4.28 7.01
N VAL A 39 3.63 3.29 6.62
CA VAL A 39 3.52 2.01 7.32
C VAL A 39 3.99 0.91 6.38
N LYS A 40 4.89 0.04 6.85
CA LYS A 40 5.36 -1.15 6.12
C LYS A 40 5.08 -2.37 6.97
N ILE A 41 4.48 -3.37 6.34
CA ILE A 41 4.30 -4.71 6.91
C ILE A 41 5.27 -5.62 6.20
N PHE A 42 6.05 -6.38 6.95
CA PHE A 42 7.04 -7.30 6.42
C PHE A 42 6.58 -8.75 6.60
N ALA A 43 6.94 -9.59 5.64
CA ALA A 43 6.85 -11.03 5.75
C ALA A 43 8.25 -11.64 5.57
N SER A 44 8.42 -12.84 6.09
CA SER A 44 9.63 -13.63 5.88
C SER A 44 9.30 -14.78 4.94
N SER A 45 9.94 -14.80 3.77
CA SER A 45 9.87 -15.92 2.82
C SER A 45 11.28 -16.46 2.63
N LYS A 46 11.50 -17.74 2.96
CA LYS A 46 12.79 -18.44 2.80
C LYS A 46 13.99 -17.66 3.38
N ASN A 47 13.84 -17.12 4.60
CA ASN A 47 14.84 -16.29 5.29
C ASN A 47 15.15 -14.92 4.62
N VAL A 48 14.35 -14.49 3.64
CA VAL A 48 14.42 -13.14 3.06
C VAL A 48 13.24 -12.33 3.60
N ARG A 49 13.55 -11.12 4.11
CA ARG A 49 12.54 -10.14 4.51
C ARG A 49 12.00 -9.44 3.27
N ILE A 50 10.69 -9.52 3.07
CA ILE A 50 9.99 -8.83 1.98
C ILE A 50 9.00 -7.83 2.57
N VAL A 51 8.81 -6.70 1.90
CA VAL A 51 7.65 -5.84 2.18
C VAL A 51 6.45 -6.60 1.63
N LYS A 52 5.47 -6.88 2.48
CA LYS A 52 4.18 -7.47 2.11
C LYS A 52 3.19 -6.39 1.72
N SER A 53 3.16 -5.30 2.49
CA SER A 53 2.25 -4.18 2.28
C SER A 53 2.92 -2.86 2.66
N PHE A 54 2.58 -1.81 1.92
CA PHE A 54 3.04 -0.44 2.14
C PHE A 54 1.85 0.52 2.10
N TYR A 55 1.83 1.49 3.01
CA TYR A 55 0.77 2.47 3.15
C TYR A 55 1.35 3.85 3.45
N GLN A 56 0.72 4.91 2.92
CA GLN A 56 1.04 6.30 3.26
C GLN A 56 -0.10 6.96 4.03
N TYR A 57 0.21 7.43 5.23
CA TYR A 57 -0.72 8.11 6.11
C TYR A 57 -0.37 9.59 6.23
N ASN A 58 -1.39 10.43 6.33
CA ASN A 58 -1.26 11.82 6.72
C ASN A 58 -2.22 12.09 7.88
N ASN A 59 -1.68 12.39 9.06
CA ASN A 59 -2.46 12.75 10.25
C ASN A 59 -3.54 11.72 10.64
N GLY A 60 -3.22 10.44 10.49
CA GLY A 60 -4.08 9.31 10.86
C GLY A 60 -4.89 8.73 9.71
N ASP A 61 -5.05 9.47 8.61
CA ASP A 61 -5.81 9.01 7.45
C ASP A 61 -4.88 8.43 6.38
N LEU A 62 -5.32 7.36 5.70
CA LEU A 62 -4.65 6.86 4.50
C LEU A 62 -4.80 7.93 3.40
N ASP A 63 -3.69 8.58 3.05
CA ASP A 63 -3.64 9.75 2.16
C ASP A 63 -2.33 9.67 1.38
N GLY A 64 -2.41 9.08 0.20
CA GLY A 64 -1.28 8.69 -0.62
C GLY A 64 -1.40 7.25 -1.11
N LEU A 65 -0.25 6.60 -1.30
CA LEU A 65 -0.16 5.30 -1.95
C LEU A 65 -0.36 4.12 -0.98
N GLN A 66 -1.18 3.16 -1.39
CA GLN A 66 -1.17 1.79 -0.88
C GLN A 66 -0.54 0.87 -1.93
N MET A 67 0.35 -0.04 -1.52
CA MET A 67 0.89 -1.11 -2.35
C MET A 67 0.86 -2.45 -1.63
N GLU A 68 0.57 -3.51 -2.38
CA GLU A 68 0.67 -4.90 -1.93
C GLU A 68 1.67 -5.65 -2.81
N TYR A 69 2.40 -6.57 -2.20
CA TYR A 69 3.47 -7.34 -2.84
C TYR A 69 3.23 -8.85 -2.65
N ASN A 70 3.64 -9.65 -3.63
CA ASN A 70 3.64 -11.10 -3.49
C ASN A 70 4.87 -11.61 -2.71
N GLU A 71 4.93 -12.93 -2.52
CA GLU A 71 6.02 -13.62 -1.80
C GLU A 71 7.41 -13.46 -2.45
N MET A 72 7.47 -12.97 -3.69
CA MET A 72 8.71 -12.66 -4.41
C MET A 72 9.08 -11.17 -4.33
N GLY A 73 8.31 -10.36 -3.60
CA GLY A 73 8.51 -8.92 -3.49
C GLY A 73 8.08 -8.12 -4.73
N LYS A 74 7.30 -8.72 -5.64
CA LYS A 74 6.75 -8.00 -6.80
C LYS A 74 5.40 -7.37 -6.44
N VAL A 75 5.18 -6.14 -6.89
CA VAL A 75 3.90 -5.44 -6.70
C VAL A 75 2.78 -6.21 -7.39
N ILE A 76 1.69 -6.46 -6.68
CA ILE A 76 0.47 -7.09 -7.21
C ILE A 76 -0.71 -6.14 -7.25
N SER A 77 -0.68 -5.06 -6.46
CA SER A 77 -1.62 -3.94 -6.60
C SER A 77 -1.05 -2.65 -6.06
N GLU A 78 -1.47 -1.54 -6.65
CA GLU A 78 -1.23 -0.19 -6.16
C GLU A 78 -2.53 0.63 -6.24
N SER A 79 -2.79 1.48 -5.26
CA SER A 79 -3.99 2.32 -5.21
C SER A 79 -3.71 3.65 -4.53
N ASN A 80 -4.22 4.73 -5.11
CA ASN A 80 -4.14 6.06 -4.52
C ASN A 80 -5.34 6.31 -3.59
N TYR A 81 -5.06 6.92 -2.45
CA TYR A 81 -6.05 7.28 -1.45
C TYR A 81 -5.97 8.77 -1.10
N LYS A 82 -7.11 9.33 -0.72
CA LYS A 82 -7.24 10.67 -0.15
C LYS A 82 -8.22 10.60 1.02
N ASN A 83 -7.80 11.05 2.20
CA ASN A 83 -8.62 11.10 3.41
C ASN A 83 -9.34 9.77 3.71
N GLY A 84 -8.60 8.66 3.62
CA GLY A 84 -9.11 7.31 3.89
C GLY A 84 -9.88 6.64 2.75
N LYS A 85 -10.14 7.34 1.63
CA LYS A 85 -10.92 6.84 0.50
C LYS A 85 -10.06 6.67 -0.74
N LYS A 86 -10.32 5.65 -1.57
CA LYS A 86 -9.68 5.52 -2.88
C LYS A 86 -10.00 6.73 -3.73
N ASN A 87 -8.95 7.36 -4.25
CA ASN A 87 -9.04 8.59 -5.03
C ASN A 87 -7.85 8.66 -5.99
N GLY A 88 -8.13 8.52 -7.28
CA GLY A 88 -7.15 8.39 -8.36
C GLY A 88 -7.00 6.97 -8.88
N LEU A 89 -5.87 6.73 -9.55
CA LEU A 89 -5.61 5.50 -10.27
C LEU A 89 -5.36 4.32 -9.32
N SER A 90 -5.95 3.18 -9.63
CA SER A 90 -5.62 1.89 -9.04
C SER A 90 -5.18 0.92 -10.15
N LYS A 91 -4.15 0.12 -9.88
CA LYS A 91 -3.67 -0.90 -10.79
C LYS A 91 -3.48 -2.24 -10.08
N TRP A 92 -3.67 -3.31 -10.84
CA TRP A 92 -3.41 -4.68 -10.42
C TRP A 92 -2.54 -5.37 -11.46
N TYR A 93 -1.68 -6.27 -11.00
CA TYR A 93 -0.66 -6.89 -11.83
C TYR A 93 -0.76 -8.41 -11.78
N TYR A 94 -0.43 -9.05 -12.89
CA TYR A 94 -0.20 -10.50 -12.93
C TYR A 94 1.12 -10.87 -12.24
N ASN A 95 1.29 -12.14 -11.90
CA ASN A 95 2.52 -12.65 -11.27
C ASN A 95 3.80 -12.43 -12.11
N ASN A 96 3.65 -12.31 -13.43
CA ASN A 96 4.76 -11.97 -14.33
C ASN A 96 5.15 -10.47 -14.28
N GLY A 97 4.40 -9.64 -13.54
CA GLY A 97 4.62 -8.20 -13.39
C GLY A 97 3.90 -7.34 -14.44
N GLN A 98 3.17 -7.95 -15.38
CA GLN A 98 2.41 -7.19 -16.36
C GLN A 98 1.13 -6.64 -15.75
N LEU A 99 0.72 -5.46 -16.21
CA LEU A 99 -0.53 -4.84 -15.82
C LEU A 99 -1.71 -5.75 -16.20
N ALA A 100 -2.55 -6.09 -15.23
CA ALA A 100 -3.77 -6.85 -15.44
C ALA A 100 -4.96 -5.92 -15.62
N THR A 101 -5.13 -4.96 -14.71
CA THR A 101 -6.26 -4.02 -14.73
C THR A 101 -5.82 -2.65 -14.22
N GLU A 102 -6.36 -1.59 -14.81
CA GLU A 102 -6.28 -0.24 -14.27
C GLU A 102 -7.65 0.44 -14.32
N GLN A 103 -8.00 1.20 -13.27
CA GLN A 103 -9.20 2.03 -13.22
C GLN A 103 -9.03 3.18 -12.23
N ASN A 104 -9.80 4.26 -12.43
CA ASN A 104 -9.78 5.42 -11.53
C ASN A 104 -10.92 5.35 -10.52
N TYR A 105 -10.69 5.96 -9.36
CA TYR A 105 -11.65 6.12 -8.30
C TYR A 105 -11.80 7.59 -7.91
N LEU A 106 -12.99 7.97 -7.48
CA LEU A 106 -13.27 9.23 -6.79
C LEU A 106 -14.11 8.93 -5.55
N ASN A 107 -13.49 9.07 -4.38
CA ASN A 107 -14.13 8.81 -3.09
C ASN A 107 -14.75 7.40 -3.02
N ASP A 108 -13.94 6.38 -3.30
CA ASP A 108 -14.29 4.95 -3.36
C ASP A 108 -15.21 4.53 -4.51
N LEU A 109 -15.76 5.47 -5.27
CA LEU A 109 -16.57 5.18 -6.46
C LEU A 109 -15.67 5.08 -7.68
N ILE A 110 -15.85 4.03 -8.49
CA ILE A 110 -15.11 3.88 -9.75
C ILE A 110 -15.58 4.97 -10.71
N GLU A 111 -14.65 5.65 -11.38
CA GLU A 111 -14.98 6.64 -12.40
C GLU A 111 -14.08 6.56 -13.63
N GLY A 112 -14.60 7.07 -14.75
CA GLY A 112 -13.85 7.19 -15.99
C GLY A 112 -13.57 5.83 -16.62
N ILE A 113 -12.40 5.72 -17.25
CA ILE A 113 -12.03 4.56 -18.06
C ILE A 113 -11.45 3.45 -17.18
N TYR A 114 -11.90 2.22 -17.40
CA TYR A 114 -11.19 1.02 -16.97
C TYR A 114 -10.57 0.32 -18.18
N LYS A 115 -9.43 -0.33 -17.94
CA LYS A 115 -8.77 -1.19 -18.93
C LYS A 115 -8.35 -2.49 -18.27
N THR A 116 -8.49 -3.59 -19.01
CA THR A 116 -8.00 -4.91 -18.62
C THR A 116 -7.15 -5.46 -19.75
N TYR A 117 -6.04 -6.09 -19.38
CA TYR A 117 -5.05 -6.66 -20.28
C TYR A 117 -4.90 -8.14 -19.94
N ASN A 118 -4.41 -8.94 -20.88
CA ASN A 118 -4.03 -10.32 -20.60
C ASN A 118 -2.57 -10.42 -20.09
N GLN A 119 -2.12 -11.64 -19.78
CA GLN A 119 -0.75 -11.93 -19.32
C GLN A 119 0.37 -11.70 -20.38
N GLN A 120 0.04 -11.21 -21.57
CA GLN A 120 0.98 -10.76 -22.60
C GLN A 120 0.98 -9.24 -22.75
N GLY A 121 0.17 -8.52 -21.97
CA GLY A 121 0.06 -7.06 -22.00
C GLY A 121 -0.87 -6.57 -23.11
N ILE A 122 -1.63 -7.46 -23.74
CA ILE A 122 -2.57 -7.12 -24.80
C ILE A 122 -3.86 -6.65 -24.15
N LEU A 123 -4.35 -5.47 -24.55
CA LEU A 123 -5.64 -4.94 -24.09
C LEU A 123 -6.77 -5.87 -24.53
N VAL A 124 -7.50 -6.43 -23.58
CA VAL A 124 -8.62 -7.35 -23.84
C VAL A 124 -9.98 -6.74 -23.54
N ALA A 125 -10.04 -5.74 -22.65
CA ALA A 125 -11.26 -5.01 -22.39
C ALA A 125 -10.97 -3.55 -22.06
N LYS A 126 -11.84 -2.65 -22.53
CA LYS A 126 -11.88 -1.25 -22.15
C LYS A 126 -13.34 -0.86 -22.04
N GLY A 127 -13.66 -0.09 -21.01
CA GLY A 127 -14.96 0.55 -20.91
C GLY A 127 -14.85 1.85 -20.12
N GLN A 128 -15.98 2.51 -19.96
CA GLN A 128 -16.07 3.78 -19.24
C GLN A 128 -17.29 3.75 -18.34
N TYR A 129 -17.09 4.11 -17.08
CA TYR A 129 -18.18 4.35 -16.15
C TYR A 129 -18.78 5.73 -16.43
N ILE A 130 -20.06 5.74 -16.77
CA ILE A 130 -20.86 6.94 -16.98
C ILE A 130 -21.66 7.16 -15.69
N LYS A 131 -21.62 8.40 -15.18
CA LYS A 131 -22.39 8.83 -14.00
C LYS A 131 -23.87 8.95 -14.31
#